data_AF-A0A2W4KQB6-F1
#
_entry.id   AF-A0A2W4KQB6-F1
#
_cell.length_a   1.000
_cell.length_b   1.000
_cell.length_c   1.000
_cell.angle_alpha   90.00
_cell.angle_beta   90.00
_cell.angle_gamma   90.00
#
_symmetry.space_group_name_H-M   'P 1'
#
loop_
_entity.id
_entity.type
_entity.pdbx_description
1 polymer ?
#
loop_
_entity_poly.entity_id
_entity_poly.type
_entity_poly.pdbx_seq_one_letter_code
_entity_poly.pdbx_strand_id
1 'polypeptide(L)'
;MNEPFVLGWRTEGATRIELFTEAGPVPSASETILAGELSDLRIAEDTEFVLRAHDGLGGYVEERLTVSVEAPEIEALEFAPAFVAPGGTVELSWAVLGDPQGAEVSLSLTDGEGGEYDLSGKSVVEDRLTLTLERPGIHSFTLKAWSEIGEDERTAEVVVDDTPSVTLTASTAEYDGREPVTLSWTVTPNVEWTPTVYLPMREVDSPFVDISTRPNVVDL
;
A
#
# COMPACT_ATOMS: atom_id res chain seq x y z
N MET A 1 25.35 -7.41 -0.84
CA MET A 1 26.62 -7.02 -0.19
C MET A 1 26.41 -5.64 0.42
N ASN A 2 26.46 -5.52 1.75
CA ASN A 2 26.02 -4.35 2.54
C ASN A 2 26.75 -3.07 2.16
N GLU A 3 26.08 -1.93 1.94
CA GLU A 3 26.78 -0.68 1.60
C GLU A 3 27.86 -0.36 2.65
N PRO A 4 29.13 -0.14 2.25
CA PRO A 4 30.17 0.22 3.20
C PRO A 4 29.91 1.61 3.75
N PHE A 5 30.02 1.77 5.06
CA PHE A 5 30.01 3.09 5.69
C PHE A 5 31.34 3.41 6.38
N VAL A 6 31.51 4.68 6.72
CA VAL A 6 32.68 5.18 7.46
C VAL A 6 32.26 5.53 8.88
N LEU A 7 32.98 4.99 9.86
CA LEU A 7 32.85 5.37 11.26
C LEU A 7 34.07 6.19 11.68
N GLY A 8 33.86 7.48 11.94
CA GLY A 8 34.89 8.40 12.43
C GLY A 8 34.73 8.70 13.91
N TRP A 9 35.84 8.89 14.61
CA TRP A 9 35.85 9.36 15.99
C TRP A 9 36.96 10.37 16.25
N ARG A 10 36.75 11.16 17.31
CA ARG A 10 37.74 12.05 17.88
C ARG A 10 37.51 12.18 19.37
N THR A 11 38.58 12.09 20.14
CA THR A 11 38.59 12.22 21.60
C THR A 11 39.52 13.36 22.01
N GLU A 12 39.24 13.97 23.16
CA GLU A 12 40.06 15.01 23.76
C GLU A 12 40.44 14.58 25.19
N GLY A 13 41.72 14.68 25.53
CA GLY A 13 42.23 14.32 26.86
C GLY A 13 42.29 12.82 27.18
N ALA A 14 41.78 11.96 26.31
CA ALA A 14 41.89 10.52 26.45
C ALA A 14 43.32 10.03 26.18
N THR A 15 43.73 8.97 26.87
CA THR A 15 45.01 8.28 26.65
C THR A 15 44.84 6.94 25.96
N ARG A 16 43.61 6.40 25.96
CA ARG A 16 43.25 5.12 25.36
C ARG A 16 41.77 5.11 24.98
N ILE A 17 41.41 4.43 23.91
CA ILE A 17 40.02 4.16 23.53
C ILE A 17 39.73 2.66 23.44
N GLU A 18 38.46 2.29 23.57
CA GLU A 18 37.91 0.97 23.26
C GLU A 18 36.65 1.19 22.43
N LEU A 19 36.55 0.53 21.26
CA LEU A 19 35.34 0.55 20.43
C LEU A 19 34.74 -0.86 20.43
N PHE A 20 33.46 -0.98 20.77
CA PHE A 20 32.77 -2.26 20.82
C PHE A 20 31.30 -2.12 20.43
N THR A 21 30.71 -3.24 20.04
CA THR A 21 29.27 -3.42 19.84
C THR A 21 28.77 -4.50 20.80
N GLU A 22 27.48 -4.85 20.76
CA GLU A 22 26.97 -6.01 21.51
C GLU A 22 27.68 -7.32 21.13
N ALA A 23 28.14 -7.45 19.88
CA ALA A 23 28.88 -8.62 19.39
C ALA A 23 30.32 -8.69 19.93
N GLY A 24 30.85 -7.61 20.52
CA GLY A 24 32.18 -7.55 21.11
C GLY A 24 33.06 -6.40 20.59
N PRO A 25 34.37 -6.43 20.85
CA PRO A 25 35.28 -5.36 20.44
C PRO A 25 35.40 -5.30 18.91
N VAL A 26 35.41 -4.07 18.36
CA VAL A 26 35.64 -3.81 16.94
C VAL A 26 37.15 -3.86 16.68
N PRO A 27 37.70 -4.94 16.08
CA PRO A 27 39.14 -5.22 16.09
C PRO A 27 39.99 -4.20 15.32
N SER A 28 39.36 -3.48 14.39
CA SER A 28 40.02 -2.54 13.50
C SER A 28 40.32 -1.18 14.17
N ALA A 29 39.66 -0.87 15.29
CA ALA A 29 39.93 0.37 16.03
C ALA A 29 41.21 0.20 16.87
N SER A 30 42.23 1.01 16.59
CA SER A 30 43.42 1.04 17.45
C SER A 30 43.11 1.75 18.77
N GLU A 31 43.38 1.08 19.88
CA GLU A 31 43.15 1.61 21.24
C GLU A 31 43.96 2.89 21.55
N THR A 32 44.98 3.20 20.75
CA THR A 32 45.87 4.36 20.97
C THR A 32 45.61 5.53 20.03
N ILE A 33 44.69 5.36 19.06
CA ILE A 33 44.34 6.40 18.10
C ILE A 33 43.20 7.25 18.67
N LEU A 34 43.57 8.44 19.13
CA LEU A 34 42.62 9.39 19.75
C LEU A 34 41.72 10.10 18.73
N ALA A 35 42.06 10.05 17.44
CA ALA A 35 41.20 10.45 16.34
C ALA A 35 41.46 9.54 15.14
N GLY A 36 40.43 8.89 14.62
CA GLY A 36 40.57 7.87 13.58
C GLY A 36 39.27 7.63 12.82
N GLU A 37 39.40 6.86 11.75
CA GLU A 37 38.29 6.47 10.89
C GLU A 37 38.43 5.00 10.53
N LEU A 38 37.30 4.29 10.51
CA LEU A 38 37.17 2.95 9.93
C LEU A 38 36.32 3.08 8.67
N SER A 39 36.92 2.77 7.52
CA SER A 39 36.22 2.65 6.25
C SER A 39 35.75 1.22 6.01
N ASP A 40 34.81 1.05 5.08
CA ASP A 40 34.34 -0.25 4.62
C ASP A 40 33.67 -1.11 5.70
N LEU A 41 33.15 -0.49 6.75
CA LEU A 41 32.36 -1.17 7.76
C LEU A 41 31.01 -1.59 7.18
N ARG A 42 30.53 -2.76 7.62
CA ARG A 42 29.28 -3.38 7.19
C ARG A 42 28.61 -3.97 8.42
N ILE A 43 27.33 -3.65 8.60
CA ILE A 43 26.46 -4.21 9.64
C ILE A 43 25.34 -4.96 8.93
N ALA A 44 24.79 -6.03 9.51
CA ALA A 44 23.69 -6.79 8.92
C ALA A 44 22.34 -6.50 9.58
N GLU A 45 22.36 -5.82 10.72
CA GLU A 45 21.21 -5.41 11.51
C GLU A 45 21.58 -4.11 12.23
N ASP A 46 20.59 -3.42 12.78
CA ASP A 46 20.79 -2.23 13.61
C ASP A 46 21.87 -2.49 14.66
N THR A 47 22.94 -1.71 14.59
CA THR A 47 24.12 -1.91 15.44
C THR A 47 24.42 -0.65 16.22
N GLU A 48 24.44 -0.78 17.56
CA GLU A 48 24.97 0.26 18.44
C GLU A 48 26.49 0.11 18.60
N PHE A 49 27.20 1.16 18.23
CA PHE A 49 28.62 1.33 18.49
C PHE A 49 28.83 2.12 19.77
N VAL A 50 29.63 1.59 20.69
CA VAL A 50 30.01 2.26 21.93
C VAL A 50 31.49 2.59 21.88
N LEU A 51 31.80 3.88 21.87
CA LEU A 51 33.16 4.40 21.99
C LEU A 51 33.43 4.75 23.44
N ARG A 52 34.31 3.99 24.09
CA ARG A 52 34.79 4.28 25.44
C ARG A 52 36.16 4.95 25.36
N ALA A 53 36.32 6.10 26.02
CA ALA A 53 37.58 6.83 26.10
C ALA A 53 38.06 6.88 27.56
N HIS A 54 39.30 6.47 27.81
CA HIS A 54 39.93 6.38 29.14
C HIS A 54 40.92 7.53 29.36
N ASP A 55 40.98 8.04 30.59
CA ASP A 55 42.02 8.97 31.04
C ASP A 55 43.23 8.23 31.68
N GLY A 56 44.30 8.96 31.95
CA GLY A 56 45.52 8.41 32.56
C GLY A 56 45.40 8.09 34.06
N LEU A 57 44.27 8.38 34.69
CA LEU A 57 43.98 8.14 36.11
C LEU A 57 43.03 6.97 36.34
N GLY A 58 42.59 6.31 35.26
CA GLY A 58 41.69 5.15 35.28
C GLY A 58 40.20 5.50 35.18
N GLY A 59 39.86 6.76 34.94
CA GLY A 59 38.51 7.19 34.60
C GLY A 59 38.18 6.93 33.13
N TYR A 60 36.88 6.86 32.79
CA TYR A 60 36.44 6.73 31.41
C TYR A 60 35.11 7.45 31.15
N VAL A 61 34.85 7.74 29.89
CA VAL A 61 33.57 8.22 29.34
C VAL A 61 33.14 7.34 28.17
N GLU A 62 31.85 7.30 27.87
CA GLU A 62 31.29 6.55 26.75
C GLU A 62 30.43 7.46 25.87
N GLU A 63 30.54 7.27 24.56
CA GLU A 63 29.62 7.82 23.56
C GLU A 63 28.99 6.66 22.79
N ARG A 64 27.72 6.81 22.41
CA ARG A 64 26.96 5.77 21.69
C ARG A 64 26.49 6.31 20.35
N LEU A 65 26.61 5.48 19.32
CA LEU A 65 26.11 5.76 17.97
C LEU A 65 25.38 4.53 17.44
N THR A 66 24.09 4.67 17.13
CA THR A 66 23.32 3.65 16.44
C THR A 66 23.42 3.87 14.93
N VAL A 67 23.79 2.82 14.20
CA VAL A 67 23.70 2.77 12.74
C VAL A 67 22.60 1.76 12.43
N SER A 68 21.54 2.23 11.78
CA SER A 68 20.38 1.41 11.42
C SER A 68 20.46 0.91 9.99
N VAL A 69 19.83 -0.24 9.77
CA VAL A 69 19.64 -0.84 8.47
C VAL A 69 18.20 -0.58 8.01
N GLU A 70 18.04 -0.11 6.77
CA GLU A 70 16.71 0.16 6.21
C GLU A 70 16.10 -1.11 5.57
N ALA A 71 14.83 -1.37 5.88
CA ALA A 71 14.04 -2.40 5.21
C ALA A 71 13.69 -1.98 3.77
N PRO A 72 13.23 -2.90 2.89
CA PRO A 72 12.72 -2.54 1.57
C PRO A 72 11.60 -1.52 1.67
N GLU A 73 11.58 -0.51 0.80
CA GLU A 73 10.56 0.54 0.78
C GLU A 73 9.82 0.53 -0.56
N ILE A 74 8.49 0.48 -0.53
CA ILE A 74 7.66 0.54 -1.74
C ILE A 74 7.44 2.02 -2.12
N GLU A 75 8.29 2.57 -2.99
CA GLU A 75 8.22 3.97 -3.43
C GLU A 75 6.96 4.29 -4.24
N ALA A 76 6.49 3.35 -5.07
CA ALA A 76 5.29 3.53 -5.89
C ALA A 76 4.51 2.22 -6.08
N LEU A 77 3.19 2.35 -6.13
CA LEU A 77 2.26 1.31 -6.54
C LEU A 77 1.04 1.98 -7.20
N GLU A 78 0.89 1.81 -8.51
CA GLU A 78 -0.06 2.60 -9.30
C GLU A 78 -0.75 1.77 -10.38
N PHE A 79 -2.02 2.11 -10.64
CA PHE A 79 -2.81 1.56 -11.73
C PHE A 79 -2.91 2.54 -12.91
N ALA A 80 -2.75 2.01 -14.12
CA ALA A 80 -3.00 2.73 -15.37
C ALA A 80 -3.80 1.87 -16.36
N PRO A 81 -5.00 2.31 -16.80
CA PRO A 81 -5.78 3.44 -16.29
C PRO A 81 -6.37 3.16 -14.89
N ALA A 82 -6.70 4.23 -14.15
CA ALA A 82 -7.36 4.12 -12.84
C ALA A 82 -8.85 3.71 -12.92
N PHE A 83 -9.45 3.78 -14.11
CA PHE A 83 -10.83 3.42 -14.40
C PHE A 83 -10.91 2.55 -15.65
N VAL A 84 -11.71 1.50 -15.61
CA VAL A 84 -11.88 0.56 -16.72
C VAL A 84 -13.33 0.04 -16.76
N ALA A 85 -13.83 -0.36 -17.92
CA ALA A 85 -15.11 -1.05 -18.03
C ALA A 85 -14.96 -2.54 -17.63
N PRO A 86 -16.05 -3.25 -17.29
CA PRO A 86 -16.03 -4.70 -17.10
C PRO A 86 -15.34 -5.44 -18.25
N GLY A 87 -14.38 -6.30 -17.90
CA GLY A 87 -13.56 -7.08 -18.83
C GLY A 87 -12.43 -6.30 -19.50
N GLY A 88 -12.24 -5.03 -19.13
CA GLY A 88 -11.12 -4.26 -19.59
C GLY A 88 -9.83 -4.56 -18.81
N THR A 89 -8.73 -4.07 -19.37
CA THR A 89 -7.38 -4.37 -18.91
C THR A 89 -6.73 -3.14 -18.28
N VAL A 90 -6.01 -3.35 -17.18
CA VAL A 90 -5.22 -2.34 -16.47
C VAL A 90 -3.80 -2.84 -16.24
N GLU A 91 -2.84 -1.92 -16.19
CA GLU A 91 -1.46 -2.19 -15.76
C GLU A 91 -1.30 -1.74 -14.30
N LEU A 92 -0.93 -2.67 -13.43
CA LEU A 92 -0.40 -2.37 -12.10
C LEU A 92 1.11 -2.26 -12.21
N SER A 93 1.68 -1.13 -11.84
CA SER A 93 3.12 -0.90 -11.82
C SER A 93 3.61 -0.61 -10.40
N TRP A 94 4.83 -1.04 -10.10
CA TRP A 94 5.45 -0.80 -8.81
C TRP A 94 6.90 -0.35 -8.96
N ALA A 95 7.36 0.42 -7.98
CA ALA A 95 8.76 0.72 -7.74
C ALA A 95 9.06 0.43 -6.27
N VAL A 96 10.08 -0.38 -6.03
CA VAL A 96 10.56 -0.74 -4.70
C VAL A 96 12.02 -0.34 -4.63
N LEU A 97 12.34 0.52 -3.66
CA LEU A 97 13.70 0.75 -3.26
C LEU A 97 14.17 -0.54 -2.59
N GLY A 98 14.96 -1.31 -3.34
CA GLY A 98 15.51 -2.56 -2.85
C GLY A 98 16.34 -2.34 -1.59
N ASP A 99 16.59 -3.41 -0.85
CA ASP A 99 17.45 -3.33 0.34
C ASP A 99 18.84 -2.81 -0.09
N PRO A 100 19.32 -1.65 0.43
CA PRO A 100 20.62 -1.08 0.10
C PRO A 100 21.78 -2.04 0.41
N GLN A 101 21.51 -3.10 1.19
CA GLN A 101 22.47 -4.14 1.49
C GLN A 101 22.51 -5.31 0.51
N GLY A 102 21.58 -5.35 -0.45
CA GLY A 102 21.42 -6.46 -1.38
C GLY A 102 21.04 -7.76 -0.68
N ALA A 103 20.29 -7.69 0.43
CA ALA A 103 19.50 -8.83 0.87
C ALA A 103 18.50 -9.19 -0.24
N GLU A 104 18.13 -10.46 -0.32
CA GLU A 104 17.16 -10.92 -1.31
C GLU A 104 15.78 -10.38 -0.92
N VAL A 105 15.33 -9.36 -1.66
CA VAL A 105 13.97 -8.83 -1.52
C VAL A 105 13.01 -9.77 -2.22
N SER A 106 11.93 -10.10 -1.53
CA SER A 106 10.81 -10.87 -2.07
C SER A 106 9.55 -10.02 -2.14
N LEU A 107 8.70 -10.30 -3.13
CA LEU A 107 7.42 -9.62 -3.33
C LEU A 107 6.26 -10.61 -3.30
N SER A 108 5.11 -10.15 -2.82
CA SER A 108 3.81 -10.80 -2.99
C SER A 108 2.75 -9.77 -3.30
N LEU A 109 1.76 -10.17 -4.09
CA LEU A 109 0.64 -9.33 -4.49
C LEU A 109 -0.66 -10.07 -4.19
N THR A 110 -1.53 -9.45 -3.40
CA THR A 110 -2.85 -9.97 -3.06
C THR A 110 -3.94 -8.96 -3.39
N ASP A 111 -5.12 -9.44 -3.80
CA ASP A 111 -6.32 -8.59 -3.89
C ASP A 111 -7.06 -8.52 -2.54
N GLY A 112 -8.04 -7.61 -2.45
CA GLY A 112 -8.92 -7.46 -1.29
C GLY A 112 -9.81 -8.67 -0.97
N GLU A 113 -9.83 -9.69 -1.82
CA GLU A 113 -10.54 -10.96 -1.60
C GLU A 113 -9.60 -12.10 -1.20
N GLY A 114 -8.30 -11.84 -1.11
CA GLY A 114 -7.26 -12.81 -0.78
C GLY A 114 -6.75 -13.62 -1.97
N GLY A 115 -7.05 -13.22 -3.20
CA GLY A 115 -6.46 -13.78 -4.41
C GLY A 115 -4.99 -13.42 -4.52
N GLU A 116 -4.14 -14.43 -4.73
CA GLU A 116 -2.69 -14.25 -4.92
C GLU A 116 -2.32 -14.18 -6.40
N TYR A 117 -1.37 -13.32 -6.74
CA TYR A 117 -0.89 -13.11 -8.09
C TYR A 117 0.56 -13.56 -8.25
N ASP A 118 0.82 -14.28 -9.35
CA ASP A 118 2.16 -14.77 -9.65
C ASP A 118 3.07 -13.64 -10.15
N LEU A 119 4.11 -13.34 -9.37
CA LEU A 119 5.16 -12.37 -9.70
C LEU A 119 6.46 -13.06 -10.18
N SER A 120 6.43 -14.37 -10.42
CA SER A 120 7.60 -15.13 -10.87
C SER A 120 8.20 -14.52 -12.14
N GLY A 121 9.52 -14.28 -12.11
CA GLY A 121 10.25 -13.72 -13.25
C GLY A 121 10.05 -12.20 -13.45
N LYS A 122 9.31 -11.53 -12.57
CA LYS A 122 9.24 -10.08 -12.49
C LYS A 122 10.43 -9.51 -11.73
N SER A 123 10.82 -8.29 -12.08
CA SER A 123 11.80 -7.52 -11.33
C SER A 123 11.20 -7.07 -9.99
N VAL A 124 11.97 -7.23 -8.93
CA VAL A 124 11.58 -6.76 -7.59
C VAL A 124 11.71 -5.24 -7.45
N VAL A 125 12.60 -4.61 -8.22
CA VAL A 125 12.90 -3.17 -8.12
C VAL A 125 11.86 -2.34 -8.87
N GLU A 126 11.56 -2.72 -10.11
CA GLU A 126 10.59 -2.00 -10.93
C GLU A 126 10.06 -2.94 -12.02
N ASP A 127 8.75 -3.17 -12.03
CA ASP A 127 8.08 -3.95 -13.06
C ASP A 127 6.57 -3.62 -13.08
N ARG A 128 5.83 -4.36 -13.91
CA ARG A 128 4.39 -4.22 -14.07
C ARG A 128 3.69 -5.56 -14.28
N LEU A 129 2.42 -5.61 -13.90
CA LEU A 129 1.51 -6.72 -14.12
C LEU A 129 0.25 -6.24 -14.83
N THR A 130 -0.13 -6.94 -15.91
CA THR A 130 -1.36 -6.68 -16.64
C THR A 130 -2.49 -7.52 -16.05
N LEU A 131 -3.60 -6.87 -15.68
CA LEU A 131 -4.76 -7.48 -15.06
C LEU A 131 -6.03 -7.21 -15.89
N THR A 132 -6.92 -8.19 -15.97
CA THR A 132 -8.25 -8.03 -16.56
C THR A 132 -9.30 -8.12 -15.45
N LEU A 133 -10.14 -7.11 -15.33
CA LEU A 133 -11.10 -6.99 -14.23
C LEU A 133 -12.54 -7.03 -14.75
N GLU A 134 -13.26 -8.09 -14.40
CA GLU A 134 -14.61 -8.37 -14.92
C GLU A 134 -15.72 -7.79 -14.05
N ARG A 135 -15.52 -7.73 -12.74
CA ARG A 135 -16.58 -7.35 -11.80
C ARG A 135 -16.61 -5.84 -11.61
N PRO A 136 -17.77 -5.17 -11.75
CA PRO A 136 -17.91 -3.77 -11.40
C PRO A 136 -17.57 -3.51 -9.92
N GLY A 137 -17.04 -2.33 -9.62
CA GLY A 137 -16.71 -1.91 -8.25
C GLY A 137 -15.26 -1.47 -8.07
N ILE A 138 -14.91 -1.17 -6.82
CA ILE A 138 -13.55 -0.81 -6.42
C ILE A 138 -12.80 -2.09 -6.08
N HIS A 139 -11.67 -2.31 -6.75
CA HIS A 139 -10.76 -3.42 -6.48
C HIS A 139 -9.50 -2.88 -5.83
N SER A 140 -9.11 -3.47 -4.70
CA SER A 140 -7.89 -3.13 -3.98
C SER A 140 -6.85 -4.24 -4.15
N PHE A 141 -5.59 -3.82 -4.27
CA PHE A 141 -4.44 -4.70 -4.44
C PHE A 141 -3.33 -4.26 -3.50
N THR A 142 -2.82 -5.19 -2.71
CA THR A 142 -1.75 -4.95 -1.74
C THR A 142 -0.48 -5.63 -2.21
N LEU A 143 0.56 -4.83 -2.47
CA LEU A 143 1.91 -5.30 -2.68
C LEU A 143 2.63 -5.32 -1.33
N LYS A 144 3.25 -6.45 -1.01
CA LYS A 144 4.14 -6.60 0.14
C LYS A 144 5.56 -6.83 -0.36
N ALA A 145 6.51 -6.09 0.19
CA ALA A 145 7.93 -6.28 -0.02
C ALA A 145 8.59 -6.66 1.30
N TRP A 146 9.45 -7.67 1.32
CA TRP A 146 10.16 -8.05 2.54
C TRP A 146 11.57 -8.58 2.27
N SER A 147 12.37 -8.52 3.32
CA SER A 147 13.72 -9.07 3.43
C SER A 147 13.91 -9.70 4.82
N GLU A 148 15.12 -10.14 5.14
CA GLU A 148 15.46 -10.57 6.51
C GLU A 148 15.47 -9.41 7.51
N ILE A 149 15.54 -8.15 7.05
CA ILE A 149 15.62 -6.95 7.89
C ILE A 149 14.22 -6.46 8.30
N GLY A 150 13.23 -6.63 7.42
CA GLY A 150 11.89 -6.12 7.63
C GLY A 150 11.04 -6.15 6.37
N GLU A 151 9.87 -5.56 6.48
CA GLU A 151 8.85 -5.54 5.43
C GLU A 151 8.15 -4.18 5.32
N ASP A 152 7.64 -3.91 4.12
CA ASP A 152 6.78 -2.78 3.81
C ASP A 152 5.59 -3.25 2.95
N GLU A 153 4.45 -2.58 3.08
CA GLU A 153 3.21 -2.93 2.39
C GLU A 153 2.52 -1.68 1.85
N ARG A 154 2.02 -1.78 0.62
CA ARG A 154 1.29 -0.69 -0.03
C ARG A 154 0.07 -1.20 -0.75
N THR A 155 -1.04 -0.48 -0.64
CA THR A 155 -2.29 -0.80 -1.32
C THR A 155 -2.60 0.23 -2.40
N ALA A 156 -2.99 -0.23 -3.58
CA ALA A 156 -3.53 0.58 -4.67
C ALA A 156 -4.93 0.12 -5.04
N GLU A 157 -5.74 1.04 -5.55
CA GLU A 157 -7.12 0.79 -5.94
C GLU A 157 -7.34 1.11 -7.42
N VAL A 158 -8.25 0.36 -8.03
CA VAL A 158 -8.71 0.56 -9.40
C VAL A 158 -10.21 0.38 -9.48
N VAL A 159 -10.88 1.22 -10.26
CA VAL A 159 -12.34 1.22 -10.37
C VAL A 159 -12.76 0.57 -11.67
N VAL A 160 -13.59 -0.47 -11.57
CA VAL A 160 -14.31 -1.03 -12.71
C VAL A 160 -15.68 -0.37 -12.75
N ASP A 161 -15.84 0.57 -13.67
CA ASP A 161 -17.09 1.33 -13.85
C ASP A 161 -17.97 0.63 -14.88
N ASP A 162 -19.12 0.13 -14.42
CA ASP A 162 -20.18 -0.32 -15.31
C ASP A 162 -21.17 0.83 -15.50
N THR A 163 -21.41 1.21 -16.75
CA THR A 163 -22.37 2.29 -17.05
C THR A 163 -23.78 1.72 -17.04
N PRO A 164 -24.72 2.25 -16.23
CA PRO A 164 -26.09 1.76 -16.22
C PRO A 164 -26.75 2.00 -17.59
N SER A 165 -27.57 1.05 -18.04
CA SER A 165 -28.31 1.18 -19.30
C SER A 165 -29.81 1.26 -19.06
N VAL A 166 -30.50 2.05 -19.88
CA VAL A 166 -31.97 2.18 -19.86
C VAL A 166 -32.52 1.99 -21.26
N THR A 167 -33.56 1.16 -21.36
CA THR A 167 -34.37 1.02 -22.57
C THR A 167 -35.76 1.51 -22.25
N LEU A 168 -36.28 2.46 -23.03
CA LEU A 168 -37.66 2.94 -22.96
C LEU A 168 -38.37 2.60 -24.26
N THR A 169 -39.51 1.95 -24.16
CA THR A 169 -40.36 1.58 -25.29
C THR A 169 -41.79 2.09 -25.05
N ALA A 170 -42.47 2.41 -26.14
CA ALA A 170 -43.89 2.74 -26.14
C ALA A 170 -44.63 1.73 -27.02
N SER A 171 -45.89 1.43 -26.70
CA SER A 171 -46.71 0.52 -27.51
C SER A 171 -46.98 1.05 -28.93
N THR A 172 -46.80 2.35 -29.16
CA THR A 172 -46.86 3.00 -30.48
C THR A 172 -45.94 4.21 -30.50
N ALA A 173 -45.37 4.53 -31.66
CA ALA A 173 -44.58 5.76 -31.88
C ALA A 173 -45.45 6.99 -32.16
N GLU A 174 -46.71 6.77 -32.56
CA GLU A 174 -47.68 7.83 -32.88
C GLU A 174 -48.98 7.59 -32.10
N TYR A 175 -49.54 8.64 -31.51
CA TYR A 175 -50.75 8.56 -30.69
C TYR A 175 -51.89 9.36 -31.35
N ASP A 176 -53.01 8.70 -31.63
CA ASP A 176 -54.17 9.26 -32.33
C ASP A 176 -55.26 9.82 -31.40
N GLY A 177 -55.05 9.75 -30.08
CA GLY A 177 -55.98 10.24 -29.07
C GLY A 177 -57.09 9.26 -28.67
N ARG A 178 -57.12 8.03 -29.22
CA ARG A 178 -58.24 7.09 -29.02
C ARG A 178 -57.93 5.92 -28.10
N GLU A 179 -56.73 5.35 -28.22
CA GLU A 179 -56.31 4.19 -27.42
C GLU A 179 -55.15 4.52 -26.48
N PRO A 180 -55.17 4.06 -25.22
CA PRO A 180 -54.10 4.35 -24.27
C PRO A 180 -52.74 3.82 -24.79
N VAL A 181 -51.69 4.62 -24.61
CA VAL A 181 -50.31 4.22 -24.91
C VAL A 181 -49.67 3.63 -23.65
N THR A 182 -49.10 2.44 -23.77
CA THR A 182 -48.34 1.81 -22.69
C THR A 182 -46.86 2.16 -22.87
N LEU A 183 -46.26 2.73 -21.83
CA LEU A 183 -44.81 2.89 -21.73
C LEU A 183 -44.23 1.75 -20.92
N SER A 184 -43.15 1.16 -21.43
CA SER A 184 -42.40 0.09 -20.78
C SER A 184 -40.94 0.48 -20.76
N TRP A 185 -40.29 0.37 -19.61
CA TRP A 185 -38.86 0.61 -19.51
C TRP A 185 -38.16 -0.54 -18.79
N THR A 186 -36.88 -0.70 -19.11
CA THR A 186 -35.97 -1.65 -18.45
C THR A 186 -34.70 -0.89 -18.09
N VAL A 187 -34.29 -0.98 -16.83
CA VAL A 187 -33.04 -0.39 -16.32
C VAL A 187 -32.14 -1.53 -15.90
N THR A 188 -30.89 -1.50 -16.37
CA THR A 188 -29.81 -2.36 -15.89
C THR A 188 -28.91 -1.48 -15.00
N PRO A 189 -29.02 -1.57 -13.67
CA PRO A 189 -28.21 -0.79 -12.75
C PRO A 189 -26.76 -1.31 -12.71
N ASN A 190 -25.83 -0.44 -12.37
CA ASN A 190 -24.38 -0.70 -12.27
C ASN A 190 -23.92 -1.30 -10.94
N VAL A 191 -24.83 -1.43 -9.97
CA VAL A 191 -24.60 -2.07 -8.68
C VAL A 191 -25.87 -2.82 -8.29
N GLU A 192 -25.75 -4.08 -7.89
CA GLU A 192 -26.86 -4.79 -7.24
C GLU A 192 -27.09 -4.14 -5.88
N TRP A 193 -28.02 -3.19 -5.82
CA TRP A 193 -28.55 -2.72 -4.55
C TRP A 193 -29.13 -3.93 -3.81
N THR A 194 -28.51 -4.33 -2.70
CA THR A 194 -29.17 -5.15 -1.68
C THR A 194 -29.85 -4.18 -0.72
N PRO A 195 -31.12 -3.79 -0.94
CA PRO A 195 -31.82 -2.95 0.02
C PRO A 195 -31.86 -3.68 1.36
N THR A 196 -31.15 -3.14 2.35
CA THR A 196 -31.26 -3.61 3.72
C THR A 196 -32.64 -3.21 4.21
N VAL A 197 -33.55 -4.19 4.27
CA VAL A 197 -34.90 -4.02 4.81
C VAL A 197 -34.81 -3.92 6.33
N TYR A 198 -35.04 -2.73 6.88
CA TYR A 198 -35.23 -2.57 8.32
C TYR A 198 -36.66 -2.99 8.68
N LEU A 199 -36.79 -4.09 9.42
CA LEU A 199 -38.04 -4.59 9.97
C LEU A 199 -38.42 -3.84 11.28
N PRO A 200 -39.71 -3.76 11.62
CA PRO A 200 -40.82 -4.42 10.94
C PRO A 200 -41.43 -3.57 9.82
N MET A 201 -41.57 -4.18 8.64
CA MET A 201 -42.40 -3.66 7.56
C MET A 201 -43.87 -3.67 8.02
N ARG A 202 -44.54 -2.53 7.95
CA ARG A 202 -46.00 -2.46 8.00
C ARG A 202 -46.54 -2.52 6.57
N GLU A 203 -47.50 -3.41 6.35
CA GLU A 203 -48.25 -3.45 5.10
C GLU A 203 -48.89 -2.07 4.85
N VAL A 204 -48.66 -1.54 3.65
CA VAL A 204 -49.29 -0.29 3.20
C VAL A 204 -50.43 -0.71 2.29
N ASP A 205 -51.67 -0.45 2.70
CA ASP A 205 -52.88 -0.86 1.96
C ASP A 205 -52.99 -0.23 0.55
N SER A 206 -52.09 0.70 0.19
CA SER A 206 -51.99 1.24 -1.16
C SER A 206 -50.56 1.68 -1.50
N PRO A 207 -50.00 1.24 -2.65
CA PRO A 207 -48.64 1.61 -3.07
C PRO A 207 -48.50 3.05 -3.59
N PHE A 208 -49.61 3.79 -3.76
CA PHE A 208 -49.59 5.17 -4.24
C PHE A 208 -50.59 6.05 -3.48
N VAL A 209 -50.10 7.17 -2.94
CA VAL A 209 -50.95 8.28 -2.48
C VAL A 209 -51.01 9.30 -3.60
N ASP A 210 -52.20 9.54 -4.15
CA ASP A 210 -52.42 10.58 -5.15
C ASP A 210 -52.33 11.97 -4.50
N ILE A 211 -51.16 12.60 -4.63
CA ILE A 211 -50.88 13.94 -4.11
C ILE A 211 -51.62 15.06 -4.85
N SER A 212 -52.20 14.80 -6.02
CA SER A 212 -52.98 15.80 -6.76
C SER A 212 -54.27 16.17 -6.04
N THR A 213 -54.78 15.27 -5.20
CA THR A 213 -56.03 15.46 -4.45
C THR A 213 -55.81 15.88 -2.99
N ARG A 214 -54.57 15.84 -2.50
CA ARG A 214 -54.23 16.25 -1.12
C ARG A 214 -52.81 16.84 -1.04
N PRO A 215 -52.64 18.14 -1.36
CA PRO A 215 -51.33 18.79 -1.48
C PRO A 215 -50.54 18.96 -0.16
N ASN A 216 -51.11 18.60 1.00
CA ASN A 216 -50.50 18.81 2.32
C ASN A 216 -50.26 17.50 3.10
N VAL A 217 -50.16 16.34 2.43
CA VAL A 217 -50.05 15.02 3.12
C VAL A 217 -48.60 14.64 3.42
N VAL A 218 -47.62 15.43 2.98
CA VAL A 218 -46.20 15.20 3.28
C VAL A 218 -45.65 16.47 3.96
N ASP A 219 -45.56 16.46 5.29
CA ASP A 219 -44.52 17.23 5.98
C ASP A 219 -43.24 16.42 5.82
N LEU A 220 -42.27 16.99 5.10
CA LEU A 220 -40.91 16.45 4.99
C LEU A 220 -40.19 16.54 6.35
#